data_AF-A0AAJ6K716-F1
#
_entry.id   AF-A0AAJ6K716-F1
#
_cell.length_a   1.000
_cell.length_b   1.000
_cell.length_c   1.000
_cell.angle_alpha   90.00
_cell.angle_beta   90.00
_cell.angle_gamma   90.00
#
_symmetry.space_group_name_H-M   'P 1'
#
loop_
_entity.id
_entity.type
_entity.pdbx_description
1 polymer ?
#
loop_
_entity_poly.entity_id
_entity_poly.type
_entity_poly.pdbx_seq_one_letter_code
_entity_poly.pdbx_strand_id
1 'polypeptide(L)' 'MSHDALAAPSRFAIRIAHHFGEIADTLDWDHPRWLALDACLQASGKPAESLTLGEVQIAIAAVAAEVAR' A
#
# COMPACT_ATOMS: atom_id res chain seq x y z
N MET A 1 -31.96 5.72 24.09
CA MET A 1 -30.56 5.55 23.64
C MET A 1 -30.61 4.94 22.26
N SER A 2 -30.25 5.69 21.22
CA SER A 2 -30.10 5.12 19.87
C SER A 2 -28.85 4.24 19.90
N HIS A 3 -29.02 2.94 19.74
CA HIS A 3 -27.92 2.10 19.31
C HIS A 3 -27.76 2.39 17.83
N ASP A 4 -26.92 3.37 17.49
CA ASP A 4 -26.26 3.35 16.18
C ASP A 4 -25.52 2.01 16.13
N ALA A 5 -26.18 1.03 15.54
CA ALA A 5 -25.58 -0.26 15.28
C ALA A 5 -24.38 0.04 14.39
N LEU A 6 -23.18 -0.09 14.95
CA LEU A 6 -21.94 -0.09 14.18
C LEU A 6 -22.08 -1.21 13.16
N ALA A 7 -22.55 -0.88 11.97
CA ALA A 7 -22.66 -1.83 10.89
C ALA A 7 -21.28 -2.42 10.67
N ALA A 8 -21.19 -3.75 10.62
CA ALA A 8 -19.93 -4.41 10.37
C ALA A 8 -19.29 -3.80 9.11
N PRO A 9 -17.99 -3.44 9.15
CA PRO A 9 -17.33 -2.85 7.99
C PRO A 9 -17.52 -3.72 6.76
N SER A 10 -17.91 -3.10 5.64
CA SER A 10 -18.04 -3.85 4.40
C SER A 10 -16.68 -4.43 4.00
N ARG A 11 -16.69 -5.54 3.24
CA ARG A 11 -15.44 -6.12 2.69
C ARG A 11 -14.61 -5.10 1.91
N PHE A 12 -15.28 -4.16 1.25
CA PHE A 12 -14.63 -3.05 0.56
C PHE A 12 -13.90 -2.11 1.53
N ALA A 13 -14.55 -1.69 2.63
CA ALA A 13 -13.95 -0.85 3.64
C ALA A 13 -12.72 -1.52 4.29
N ILE A 14 -12.82 -2.83 4.57
CA ILE A 14 -11.70 -3.61 5.11
C ILE A 14 -10.51 -3.62 4.14
N ARG A 15 -10.75 -3.87 2.84
CA ARG A 15 -9.69 -3.89 1.82
C ARG A 15 -9.02 -2.53 1.66
N ILE A 16 -9.79 -1.44 1.63
CA ILE A 16 -9.22 -0.09 1.55
C ILE A 16 -8.36 0.22 2.78
N ALA A 17 -8.85 -0.11 3.98
CA ALA A 17 -8.10 0.11 5.21
C ALA A 17 -6.78 -0.68 5.22
N HIS A 18 -6.80 -1.94 4.76
CA HIS A 18 -5.59 -2.74 4.58
C HIS A 18 -4.59 -2.05 3.64
N HIS A 19 -5.04 -1.62 2.46
CA HIS A 19 -4.20 -0.99 1.46
C HIS A 19 -3.56 0.31 1.96
N PHE A 20 -4.30 1.13 2.69
CA PHE A 20 -3.76 2.34 3.31
C PHE A 20 -2.83 2.04 4.49
N GLY A 21 -3.07 0.94 5.22
CA GLY A 21 -2.16 0.47 6.27
C GLY A 21 -0.78 0.13 5.70
N GLU A 22 -0.72 -0.66 4.64
CA GLU A 22 0.56 -1.03 4.00
C GLU A 22 1.30 0.18 3.42
N ILE A 23 0.57 1.18 2.92
CA ILE A 23 1.17 2.45 2.48
C ILE A 23 1.68 3.25 3.70
N ALA A 24 0.96 3.25 4.81
CA ALA A 24 1.40 3.93 6.02
C ALA A 24 2.67 3.28 6.61
N ASP A 25 2.80 1.96 6.51
CA ASP A 25 3.98 1.23 6.99
C ASP A 25 5.27 1.61 6.24
N THR A 26 5.16 2.18 5.03
CA THR A 26 6.34 2.68 4.31
C THR A 26 6.87 4.02 4.86
N LEU A 27 6.10 4.72 5.70
CA LEU A 27 6.56 5.95 6.34
C LEU A 27 7.76 5.73 7.26
N ASP A 28 7.92 4.50 7.78
CA ASP A 28 9.06 4.10 8.61
C ASP A 28 10.27 3.63 7.79
N TRP A 29 10.19 3.68 6.46
CA TRP A 29 11.29 3.23 5.59
C TRP A 29 12.42 4.24 5.51
N ASP A 30 13.64 3.72 5.39
CA ASP A 30 14.84 4.48 5.12
C ASP A 30 14.95 4.84 3.63
N HIS A 31 15.87 5.77 3.34
CA HIS A 31 16.05 6.30 1.98
C HIS A 31 16.30 5.22 0.90
N PRO A 32 17.13 4.18 1.12
CA PRO A 32 17.35 3.13 0.13
C PRO A 32 16.08 2.37 -0.24
N ARG A 33 15.20 2.08 0.71
CA ARG A 33 13.92 1.40 0.46
C ARG A 33 12.97 2.27 -0.35
N TRP A 34 12.91 3.57 -0.06
CA TRP A 34 12.15 4.53 -0.87
C TRP A 34 12.66 4.61 -2.31
N LEU A 35 13.98 4.58 -2.52
CA LEU A 35 14.57 4.58 -3.86
C LEU A 35 14.25 3.27 -4.62
N ALA A 36 14.30 2.13 -3.95
CA ALA A 36 13.94 0.83 -4.53
C ALA A 36 12.45 0.78 -4.91
N LEU A 37 11.58 1.38 -4.11
CA LEU A 37 10.15 1.49 -4.41
C LEU A 37 9.91 2.36 -5.64
N ASP A 38 10.53 3.54 -5.72
CA ASP A 38 10.43 4.39 -6.90
C ASP A 38 10.90 3.64 -8.15
N ALA A 39 12.06 2.99 -8.11
CA ALA A 39 12.55 2.19 -9.23
C ALA A 39 11.57 1.06 -9.64
N CYS A 40 10.96 0.38 -8.67
CA CYS A 40 9.97 -0.67 -8.92
C CYS A 40 8.71 -0.11 -9.59
N LEU A 41 8.21 1.04 -9.13
CA LEU A 41 7.04 1.71 -9.72
C LEU A 41 7.36 2.24 -11.13
N GLN A 42 8.52 2.84 -11.35
CA GLN A 42 8.95 3.32 -12.66
C GLN A 42 9.09 2.18 -13.68
N ALA A 43 9.48 0.98 -13.23
CA ALA A 43 9.56 -0.20 -14.11
C ALA A 43 8.21 -0.61 -14.70
N SER A 44 7.07 -0.16 -14.13
CA SER A 44 5.76 -0.39 -14.72
C SER A 44 5.52 0.45 -15.99
N GLY A 45 6.32 1.49 -16.24
CA GLY A 45 6.18 2.41 -17.37
C GLY A 45 4.88 3.24 -17.34
N LYS A 46 4.19 3.28 -16.21
CA LYS A 46 2.93 4.01 -16.05
C LYS A 46 3.20 5.34 -15.33
N PRO A 47 2.50 6.42 -15.72
CA PRO A 47 2.53 7.63 -14.92
C PRO A 47 1.82 7.38 -13.58
N ALA A 48 2.21 8.13 -12.54
CA ALA A 48 1.80 7.88 -11.16
C ALA A 48 0.27 7.90 -10.99
N GLU A 49 -0.43 8.78 -11.68
CA GLU A 49 -1.89 8.91 -11.67
C GLU A 49 -2.63 7.71 -12.28
N SER A 50 -1.93 6.85 -13.03
CA SER A 50 -2.49 5.64 -13.65
C SER A 50 -2.15 4.36 -12.88
N LEU A 51 -1.40 4.46 -11.78
CA LEU A 51 -1.11 3.32 -10.92
C LEU A 51 -2.33 2.97 -10.08
N THR A 52 -2.67 1.68 -10.06
CA THR A 52 -3.71 1.17 -9.17
C THR A 52 -3.15 0.92 -7.77
N LEU A 53 -4.01 0.95 -6.74
CA LEU A 53 -3.61 0.59 -5.37
C LEU A 53 -2.98 -0.81 -5.29
N GLY A 54 -3.46 -1.76 -6.09
CA GLY A 54 -2.91 -3.11 -6.13
C GLY A 54 -1.48 -3.15 -6.69
N GLU A 55 -1.19 -2.35 -7.72
CA GLU A 55 0.17 -2.26 -8.28
C GLU A 55 1.14 -1.62 -7.30
N VAL A 56 0.71 -0.56 -6.61
CA VAL A 56 1.51 0.07 -5.56
C VAL A 56 1.84 -0.94 -4.46
N GLN A 57 0.87 -1.76 -4.05
CA GLN A 57 1.08 -2.80 -3.05
C GLN A 57 2.05 -3.90 -3.47
N ILE A 58 1.92 -4.37 -4.71
CA ILE A 58 2.84 -5.39 -5.25
C ILE A 58 4.27 -4.85 -5.21
N ALA A 59 4.47 -3.58 -5.56
CA ALA A 59 5.77 -2.93 -5.47
C ALA A 59 6.28 -2.80 -4.02
N ILE A 60 5.43 -2.38 -3.08
CA ILE A 60 5.77 -2.32 -1.64
C ILE A 60 6.20 -3.70 -1.13
N ALA A 61 5.41 -4.74 -1.43
CA ALA A 61 5.69 -6.10 -1.01
C ALA A 61 7.01 -6.63 -1.60
N ALA A 62 7.30 -6.30 -2.87
CA ALA A 62 8.55 -6.69 -3.52
C ALA A 62 9.77 -6.07 -2.83
N VAL A 63 9.72 -4.78 -2.49
CA VAL A 63 10.81 -4.10 -1.78
C VAL A 63 10.96 -4.62 -0.34
N ALA A 64 9.86 -4.83 0.38
CA ALA A 64 9.89 -5.38 1.74
C ALA A 64 10.52 -6.78 1.77
N ALA A 65 10.23 -7.62 0.78
CA ALA A 65 10.77 -8.98 0.68
C ALA A 65 12.27 -9.01 0.32
N GLU A 66 12.79 -8.02 -0.41
CA GLU A 66 14.22 -7.92 -0.72
C GLU A 66 15.06 -7.65 0.53
N VAL A 67 14.54 -6.84 1.47
CA VAL A 67 15.26 -6.47 2.70
C VAL A 67 15.23 -7.56 3.78
N ALA A 68 14.29 -8.49 3.69
CA ALA A 68 14.24 -9.65 4.57
C ALA A 68 15.20 -10.79 4.17
N ARG A 69 15.87 -10.68 3.01
CA ARG A 69 16.91 -11.61 2.54
C ARG A 69 18.30 -11.17 2.99
#